data_AF-A0A955KIW4-F1
#
_entry.id   AF-A0A955KIW4-F1
#
_cell.length_a   1.000
_cell.length_b   1.000
_cell.length_c   1.000
_cell.angle_alpha   90.00
_cell.angle_beta   90.00
_cell.angle_gamma   90.00
#
_symmetry.space_group_name_H-M   'P 1'
#
loop_
_entity.id
_entity.type
_entity.pdbx_description
1 polymer ?
#
loop_
_entity_poly.entity_id
_entity_poly.type
_entity_poly.pdbx_seq_one_letter_code
_entity_poly.pdbx_strand_id
1 'polypeptide(L)'
;LIAYAKHSGRAVLLGDVVPRTEDEVKRRDERYLTYGEEAKRIAFTAPLSIITQKDKPKPDVPFQLFSRELLTSVDRALEARGHVFFYAARRGLAPVVACIDCGHIFRCPDSNTPYSLIRTKKSGEEERWFVSSTSGRRVKAADVCVDCGSWRLRERGIGIQQVYDEWTKLRPDTPVTLLDSETATTPKQAATLAKEFFTQRSGVLIGTQLALPFLSAGVAVSSIISLDAARSIPTWRADESLFRLLLRLRECTAKEVIVQTRSESDNLLIHATRGAVERFYDDEIALRQMLQYPPFSTFILLTWVGTSTSVVELEQPIKVALTDLPVQFYNSPNSSTGKAQRHGLIRIPSADTTLYEAALQKLRNLPPYVKVEIDPERIV
;
A
#
# COMPACT_ATOMS: atom_id res chain seq x y z
N LEU A 1 -6.09 21.37 -10.66
CA LEU A 1 -7.39 21.89 -10.18
C LEU A 1 -7.23 23.14 -9.30
N ILE A 2 -6.50 23.08 -8.18
CA ILE A 2 -6.31 24.22 -7.25
C ILE A 2 -5.74 25.48 -7.94
N ALA A 3 -4.69 25.33 -8.75
CA ALA A 3 -4.11 26.46 -9.49
C ALA A 3 -5.12 27.13 -10.45
N TYR A 4 -5.96 26.33 -11.12
CA TYR A 4 -7.01 26.83 -12.01
C TYR A 4 -8.11 27.56 -11.22
N ALA A 5 -8.51 27.02 -10.07
CA ALA A 5 -9.48 27.67 -9.20
C ALA A 5 -8.98 29.04 -8.69
N LYS A 6 -7.69 29.12 -8.30
CA LYS A 6 -7.04 30.37 -7.92
C LYS A 6 -7.04 31.39 -9.07
N HIS A 7 -6.70 30.97 -10.29
CA HIS A 7 -6.68 31.86 -11.44
C HIS A 7 -8.08 32.32 -11.87
N SER A 8 -9.09 31.46 -11.69
CA SER A 8 -10.46 31.75 -12.09
C SER A 8 -11.35 32.34 -10.99
N GLY A 9 -10.80 32.61 -9.80
CA GLY A 9 -11.54 33.18 -8.66
C GLY A 9 -12.62 32.25 -8.10
N ARG A 10 -12.49 30.93 -8.30
CA ARG A 10 -13.47 29.93 -7.85
C ARG A 10 -13.01 29.21 -6.59
N ALA A 11 -13.98 28.77 -5.78
CA ALA A 11 -13.73 27.88 -4.65
C ALA A 11 -13.66 26.41 -5.11
N VAL A 12 -12.87 25.60 -4.40
CA VAL A 12 -12.81 24.14 -4.55
C VAL A 12 -13.27 23.52 -3.25
N LEU A 13 -14.27 22.64 -3.34
CA LEU A 13 -14.66 21.79 -2.22
C LEU A 13 -13.95 20.45 -2.36
N LEU A 14 -13.19 20.06 -1.34
CA LEU A 14 -12.56 18.74 -1.24
C LEU A 14 -13.41 17.89 -0.31
N GLY A 15 -13.91 16.76 -0.81
CA GLY A 15 -14.71 15.81 -0.03
C GLY A 15 -14.06 14.44 -0.04
N ASP A 16 -13.66 13.96 1.13
CA ASP A 16 -13.22 12.58 1.37
C ASP A 16 -13.54 12.22 2.82
N VAL A 17 -13.81 10.95 3.09
CA VAL A 17 -13.97 10.40 4.44
C VAL A 17 -12.62 10.43 5.17
N VAL A 18 -11.53 10.23 4.44
CA VAL A 18 -10.15 10.33 4.93
C VAL A 18 -9.35 11.19 3.95
N PRO A 19 -9.39 12.53 4.10
CA PRO A 19 -8.54 13.43 3.35
C PRO A 19 -7.07 13.02 3.42
N ARG A 20 -6.29 13.45 2.44
CA ARG A 20 -4.83 13.26 2.50
C ARG A 20 -4.28 13.92 3.75
N THR A 21 -3.28 13.31 4.37
CA THR A 21 -2.66 13.86 5.59
C THR A 21 -2.14 15.29 5.35
N GLU A 22 -1.65 15.56 4.15
CA GLU A 22 -1.21 16.88 3.71
C GLU A 22 -2.32 17.93 3.71
N ASP A 23 -3.55 17.52 3.38
CA ASP A 23 -4.72 18.40 3.38
C ASP A 23 -5.30 18.56 4.79
N GLU A 24 -5.20 17.52 5.65
CA GLU A 24 -5.54 17.62 7.07
C GLU A 24 -4.60 18.57 7.81
N VAL A 25 -3.28 18.53 7.54
CA VAL A 25 -2.34 19.52 8.12
C VAL A 25 -2.71 20.94 7.69
N LYS A 26 -3.00 21.17 6.40
CA LYS A 26 -3.46 22.49 5.93
C LYS A 26 -4.77 22.93 6.58
N ARG A 27 -5.66 21.99 6.92
CA ARG A 27 -6.88 22.27 7.69
C ARG A 27 -6.55 22.69 9.12
N ARG A 28 -5.67 21.95 9.80
CA ARG A 28 -5.21 22.26 11.17
C ARG A 28 -4.43 23.58 11.25
N ASP A 29 -3.74 23.95 10.17
CA ASP A 29 -3.03 25.24 10.00
C ASP A 29 -3.96 26.38 9.52
N GLU A 30 -5.27 26.17 9.48
CA GLU A 30 -6.27 27.16 9.03
C GLU A 30 -6.08 27.67 7.58
N ARG A 31 -5.30 26.95 6.77
CA ARG A 31 -5.12 27.26 5.33
C ARG A 31 -6.30 26.82 4.49
N TYR A 32 -7.01 25.79 4.94
CA TYR A 32 -8.29 25.35 4.38
C TYR A 32 -9.43 25.62 5.37
N LEU A 33 -10.53 26.15 4.85
CA LEU A 33 -11.75 26.32 5.63
C LEU A 33 -12.49 24.98 5.72
N THR A 34 -12.97 24.64 6.91
CA THR A 34 -13.84 23.47 7.12
C THR A 34 -15.30 23.91 7.03
N TYR A 35 -16.11 23.21 6.25
CA TYR A 35 -17.55 23.44 6.19
C TYR A 35 -18.27 22.35 6.98
N GLY A 36 -18.87 22.71 8.12
CA GLY A 36 -19.59 21.77 8.99
C GLY A 36 -18.65 20.86 9.81
N GLU A 37 -17.95 21.43 10.79
CA GLU A 37 -17.06 20.66 11.67
C GLU A 37 -17.88 19.82 12.66
N GLU A 38 -17.99 18.52 12.37
CA GLU A 38 -18.46 17.53 13.34
C GLU A 38 -17.26 16.72 13.86
N ALA A 39 -17.34 16.27 15.11
CA ALA A 39 -16.33 15.38 15.68
C ALA A 39 -16.25 14.10 14.82
N LYS A 40 -15.15 13.92 14.08
CA LYS A 40 -14.96 12.85 13.08
C LYS A 40 -14.73 11.47 13.70
N ARG A 41 -15.64 11.03 14.58
CA ARG A 41 -15.80 9.60 14.84
C ARG A 41 -16.83 9.07 13.86
N ILE A 42 -16.37 8.35 12.86
CA ILE A 42 -17.27 7.74 11.90
C ILE A 42 -17.93 6.53 12.58
N ALA A 43 -19.25 6.59 12.69
CA ALA A 43 -20.04 5.45 13.10
C ALA A 43 -20.20 4.51 11.91
N PHE A 44 -19.67 3.29 12.04
CA PHE A 44 -19.89 2.24 11.06
C PHE A 44 -20.76 1.15 11.68
N THR A 45 -21.70 0.64 10.90
CA THR A 45 -22.60 -0.44 11.32
C THR A 45 -21.86 -1.77 11.43
N ALA A 46 -20.93 -2.06 10.51
CA ALA A 46 -20.18 -3.30 10.52
C ALA A 46 -19.02 -3.26 11.55
N PRO A 47 -18.96 -4.21 12.50
CA PRO A 47 -17.77 -4.45 13.30
C PRO A 47 -16.57 -4.82 12.41
N LEU A 48 -15.39 -4.38 12.82
CA LEU A 48 -14.12 -4.81 12.27
C LEU A 48 -13.45 -5.72 13.31
N SER A 49 -13.20 -6.97 12.95
CA SER A 49 -12.49 -7.95 13.77
C SER A 49 -11.10 -8.23 13.21
N ILE A 50 -10.13 -8.42 14.10
CA ILE A 50 -8.75 -8.73 13.75
C ILE A 50 -8.47 -10.15 14.19
N ILE A 51 -8.11 -11.02 13.24
CA ILE A 51 -7.75 -12.40 13.50
C ILE A 51 -6.23 -12.51 13.37
N THR A 52 -5.57 -12.68 14.52
CA THR A 52 -4.15 -13.00 14.55
C THR A 52 -3.96 -14.49 14.33
N GLN A 53 -3.53 -14.86 13.12
CA GLN A 53 -3.15 -16.22 12.78
C GLN A 53 -1.76 -16.49 13.35
N LYS A 54 -1.66 -17.39 14.32
CA LYS A 54 -0.36 -17.93 14.74
C LYS A 54 0.06 -18.99 13.73
N ASP A 55 1.01 -18.67 12.86
CA ASP A 55 1.75 -19.73 12.15
C ASP A 55 2.69 -20.41 13.15
N LYS A 56 2.59 -21.74 13.28
CA LYS A 56 3.46 -22.53 14.16
C LYS A 56 3.63 -23.98 13.68
N PRO A 57 4.60 -24.74 14.21
CA PRO A 57 5.76 -25.28 13.52
C PRO A 57 5.63 -26.79 13.31
N LYS A 58 4.40 -27.29 13.11
CA LYS A 58 4.25 -28.72 12.81
C LYS A 58 4.61 -28.90 11.34
N PRO A 59 5.67 -29.65 11.00
CA PRO A 59 6.02 -29.92 9.60
C PRO A 59 4.86 -30.55 8.81
N ASP A 60 3.89 -31.10 9.52
CA ASP A 60 2.76 -31.87 9.00
C ASP A 60 1.49 -31.02 8.78
N VAL A 61 1.45 -29.76 9.22
CA VAL A 61 0.27 -28.89 9.06
C VAL A 61 0.49 -27.94 7.89
N PRO A 62 -0.30 -28.06 6.80
CA PRO A 62 -0.16 -27.18 5.66
C PRO A 62 -0.54 -25.74 6.03
N PHE A 63 0.10 -24.79 5.38
CA PHE A 63 -0.23 -23.37 5.48
C PHE A 63 -1.69 -23.14 5.12
N GLN A 64 -2.45 -22.51 6.02
CA GLN A 64 -3.84 -22.14 5.78
C GLN A 64 -3.96 -20.64 5.51
N LEU A 65 -4.46 -20.32 4.32
CA LEU A 65 -4.65 -18.94 3.89
C LEU A 65 -5.88 -18.30 4.56
N PHE A 66 -6.95 -19.08 4.72
CA PHE A 66 -8.19 -18.64 5.34
C PHE A 66 -8.28 -19.22 6.75
N SER A 67 -8.48 -18.35 7.75
CA SER A 67 -8.78 -18.75 9.12
C SER A 67 -10.15 -19.41 9.21
N ARG A 68 -10.34 -20.23 10.24
CA ARG A 68 -11.61 -20.92 10.48
C ARG A 68 -12.75 -19.93 10.74
N GLU A 69 -12.45 -18.87 11.47
CA GLU A 69 -13.38 -17.80 11.80
C GLU A 69 -13.83 -17.05 10.54
N LEU A 70 -12.89 -16.73 9.62
CA LEU A 70 -13.22 -16.16 8.31
C LEU A 70 -14.11 -17.11 7.49
N LEU A 71 -13.75 -18.39 7.38
CA LEU A 71 -14.55 -19.36 6.62
C LEU A 71 -15.97 -19.48 7.20
N THR A 72 -16.10 -19.52 8.52
CA THR A 72 -17.41 -19.61 9.19
C THR A 72 -18.28 -18.38 8.90
N SER A 73 -17.69 -17.19 8.91
CA SER A 73 -18.37 -15.93 8.57
C SER A 73 -18.84 -15.94 7.12
N VAL A 74 -17.95 -16.32 6.20
CA VAL A 74 -18.21 -16.37 4.77
C VAL A 74 -19.28 -17.39 4.42
N ASP A 75 -19.23 -18.60 4.99
CA ASP A 75 -20.23 -19.64 4.74
C ASP A 75 -21.63 -19.15 5.15
N ARG A 76 -21.78 -18.54 6.34
CA ARG A 76 -23.06 -17.93 6.76
C ARG A 76 -23.53 -16.82 5.82
N ALA A 77 -22.60 -16.02 5.30
CA ALA A 77 -22.94 -14.95 4.36
C ALA A 77 -23.44 -15.53 3.03
N LEU A 78 -22.78 -16.55 2.50
CA LEU A 78 -23.14 -17.21 1.24
C LEU A 78 -24.47 -17.97 1.37
N GLU A 79 -24.70 -18.68 2.49
CA GLU A 79 -25.98 -19.34 2.81
C GLU A 79 -27.15 -18.35 2.85
N ALA A 80 -26.92 -17.17 3.43
CA ALA A 80 -27.86 -16.06 3.45
C ALA A 80 -27.97 -15.32 2.10
N ARG A 81 -27.34 -15.83 1.04
CA ARG A 81 -27.28 -15.24 -0.31
C ARG A 81 -26.71 -13.82 -0.31
N GLY A 82 -25.71 -13.59 0.54
CA GLY A 82 -24.94 -12.36 0.59
C GLY A 82 -23.71 -12.42 -0.29
N HIS A 83 -23.25 -11.24 -0.69
CA HIS A 83 -21.99 -11.06 -1.41
C HIS A 83 -20.81 -10.98 -0.45
N VAL A 84 -19.67 -11.55 -0.85
CA VAL A 84 -18.43 -11.54 -0.06
C VAL A 84 -17.31 -10.89 -0.86
N PHE A 85 -16.51 -10.05 -0.22
CA PHE A 85 -15.35 -9.41 -0.83
C PHE A 85 -14.05 -9.84 -0.14
N PHE A 86 -13.09 -10.32 -0.93
CA PHE A 86 -11.73 -10.60 -0.47
C PHE A 86 -10.75 -9.60 -1.08
N TYR A 87 -10.18 -8.77 -0.22
CA TYR A 87 -9.08 -7.90 -0.59
C TYR A 87 -7.76 -8.68 -0.61
N ALA A 88 -7.08 -8.61 -1.74
CA ALA A 88 -5.71 -9.07 -1.94
C ALA A 88 -4.83 -7.88 -2.34
N ALA A 89 -3.69 -7.71 -1.65
CA ALA A 89 -2.86 -6.51 -1.73
C ALA A 89 -2.36 -6.16 -3.14
N ARG A 90 -2.02 -7.15 -3.96
CA ARG A 90 -1.48 -6.96 -5.31
C ARG A 90 -1.49 -8.24 -6.15
N ARG A 91 -1.14 -8.06 -7.42
CA ARG A 91 -0.75 -9.12 -8.35
C ARG A 91 0.59 -9.76 -7.94
N GLY A 92 0.68 -11.08 -8.14
CA GLY A 92 1.85 -11.89 -7.83
C GLY A 92 2.06 -12.06 -6.33
N LEU A 93 3.10 -12.81 -5.95
CA LEU A 93 3.50 -12.93 -4.54
C LEU A 93 3.80 -11.51 -4.00
N ALA A 94 3.13 -11.09 -2.92
CA ALA A 94 3.49 -9.88 -2.15
C ALA A 94 4.55 -10.24 -1.09
N PRO A 95 5.85 -10.25 -1.44
CA PRO A 95 6.85 -11.01 -0.70
C PRO A 95 7.12 -10.31 0.64
N VAL A 96 6.49 -10.79 1.70
CA VAL A 96 6.97 -10.56 3.06
C VAL A 96 8.02 -11.62 3.34
N VAL A 97 9.15 -11.22 3.90
CA VAL A 97 10.15 -12.17 4.36
C VAL A 97 9.65 -12.75 5.68
N ALA A 98 9.42 -14.06 5.69
CA ALA A 98 9.02 -14.79 6.87
C ALA A 98 9.92 -16.00 7.10
N CYS A 99 10.20 -16.30 8.37
CA CYS A 99 10.76 -17.59 8.74
C CYS A 99 9.71 -18.68 8.51
N ILE A 100 10.06 -19.75 7.79
CA ILE A 100 9.15 -20.88 7.58
C ILE A 100 8.88 -21.62 8.88
N ASP A 101 9.89 -21.74 9.75
CA ASP A 101 9.81 -22.61 10.92
C ASP A 101 9.04 -21.96 12.06
N CYS A 102 9.25 -20.67 12.35
CA CYS A 102 8.55 -19.98 13.44
C CYS A 102 7.51 -18.95 13.00
N GLY A 103 7.42 -18.62 11.71
CA GLY A 103 6.47 -17.62 11.21
C GLY A 103 6.90 -16.16 11.44
N HIS A 104 8.06 -15.91 12.05
CA HIS A 104 8.56 -14.55 12.29
C HIS A 104 8.62 -13.74 10.98
N ILE A 105 7.96 -12.58 10.97
CA ILE A 105 8.00 -11.62 9.87
C ILE A 105 9.04 -10.55 10.20
N PHE A 106 10.01 -10.36 9.30
CA PHE A 106 11.07 -9.38 9.50
C PHE A 106 10.53 -7.97 9.28
N ARG A 107 10.74 -7.08 10.25
CA ARG A 107 10.15 -5.73 10.29
C ARG A 107 11.18 -4.64 10.50
N CYS A 108 10.86 -3.45 10.01
CA CYS A 108 11.65 -2.26 10.25
C CYS A 108 11.47 -1.75 11.69
N PRO A 109 12.55 -1.53 12.46
CA PRO A 109 12.44 -1.01 13.82
C PRO A 109 11.85 0.41 13.88
N ASP A 110 12.01 1.21 12.83
CA ASP A 110 11.55 2.61 12.82
C ASP A 110 10.04 2.76 12.55
N SER A 111 9.46 1.83 11.78
CA SER A 111 8.08 1.94 11.28
C SER A 111 7.23 0.70 11.54
N ASN A 112 7.81 -0.35 12.12
CA ASN A 112 7.22 -1.66 12.35
C ASN A 112 6.65 -2.36 11.08
N THR A 113 6.93 -1.82 9.88
CA THR A 113 6.42 -2.36 8.62
C THR A 113 7.23 -3.57 8.15
N PRO A 114 6.60 -4.57 7.49
CA PRO A 114 7.31 -5.72 6.97
C PRO A 114 8.38 -5.30 5.96
N TYR A 115 9.56 -5.90 6.04
CA TYR A 115 10.57 -5.73 5.01
C TYR A 115 10.19 -6.48 3.73
N SER A 116 10.46 -5.84 2.60
CA SER A 116 10.57 -6.51 1.30
C SER A 116 12.00 -6.99 1.09
N LEU A 117 12.18 -8.14 0.45
CA LEU A 117 13.49 -8.62 0.03
C LEU A 117 13.83 -8.09 -1.36
N ILE A 118 14.98 -7.46 -1.49
CA ILE A 118 15.56 -7.06 -2.78
C ILE A 118 16.82 -7.88 -3.01
N ARG A 119 16.92 -8.47 -4.19
CA ARG A 119 18.10 -9.22 -4.64
C ARG A 119 18.85 -8.41 -5.69
N THR A 120 20.13 -8.19 -5.48
CA THR A 120 21.00 -7.46 -6.40
C THR A 120 22.21 -8.31 -6.72
N LYS A 121 22.63 -8.35 -7.99
CA LYS A 121 23.91 -8.98 -8.36
C LYS A 121 24.98 -7.91 -8.47
N LYS A 122 26.07 -8.06 -7.72
CA LYS A 122 27.26 -7.22 -7.83
C LYS A 122 28.47 -8.12 -8.05
N SER A 123 29.21 -7.89 -9.14
CA SER A 123 30.44 -8.64 -9.47
C SER A 123 30.29 -10.17 -9.53
N GLY A 124 29.10 -10.68 -9.86
CA GLY A 124 28.82 -12.13 -9.94
C GLY A 124 28.26 -12.75 -8.65
N GLU A 125 28.28 -12.03 -7.52
CA GLU A 125 27.71 -12.48 -6.25
C GLU A 125 26.29 -11.91 -6.03
N GLU A 126 25.39 -12.74 -5.49
CA GLU A 126 24.03 -12.32 -5.13
C GLU A 126 24.04 -11.68 -3.73
N GLU A 127 23.78 -10.38 -3.67
CA GLU A 127 23.51 -9.67 -2.43
C GLU A 127 22.01 -9.57 -2.16
N ARG A 128 21.63 -9.70 -0.89
CA ARG A 128 20.26 -9.66 -0.43
C ARG A 128 20.07 -8.53 0.58
N TRP A 129 19.02 -7.75 0.40
CA TRP A 129 18.75 -6.55 1.20
C TRP A 129 17.29 -6.54 1.66
N PHE A 130 17.06 -6.23 2.93
CA PHE A 130 15.74 -5.93 3.48
C PHE A 130 15.48 -4.43 3.34
N VAL A 131 14.33 -4.08 2.74
CA VAL A 131 13.94 -2.69 2.51
C VAL A 131 12.52 -2.44 3.02
N SER A 132 12.38 -1.41 3.86
CA SER A 132 11.08 -1.00 4.42
C SER A 132 10.34 -0.15 3.41
N SER A 133 9.07 -0.50 3.16
CA SER A 133 8.16 0.26 2.31
C SER A 133 7.89 1.67 2.84
N THR A 134 7.77 1.80 4.17
CA THR A 134 7.35 3.02 4.84
C THR A 134 8.53 3.94 5.14
N SER A 135 9.55 3.43 5.85
CA SER A 135 10.70 4.26 6.26
C SER A 135 11.78 4.44 5.17
N GLY A 136 11.81 3.54 4.18
CA GLY A 136 12.90 3.44 3.20
C GLY A 136 14.22 2.88 3.77
N ARG A 137 14.27 2.48 5.05
CA ARG A 137 15.45 1.85 5.66
C ARG A 137 15.86 0.61 4.86
N ARG A 138 17.17 0.49 4.59
CA ARG A 138 17.80 -0.65 3.92
C ARG A 138 18.85 -1.28 4.82
N VAL A 139 18.72 -2.58 5.09
CA VAL A 139 19.69 -3.37 5.86
C VAL A 139 20.05 -4.65 5.12
N LYS A 140 21.25 -5.19 5.34
CA LYS A 140 21.65 -6.47 4.73
C LYS A 140 20.70 -7.55 5.23
N ALA A 141 20.20 -8.39 4.33
CA ALA A 141 19.28 -9.46 4.71
C ALA A 141 20.00 -10.43 5.66
N ALA A 142 19.34 -10.78 6.76
CA ALA A 142 19.86 -11.79 7.68
C ALA A 142 19.78 -13.17 7.03
N ASP A 143 20.79 -14.00 7.26
CA ASP A 143 20.79 -15.40 6.80
C ASP A 143 20.06 -16.33 7.77
N VAL A 144 19.76 -15.85 8.98
CA VAL A 144 19.08 -16.58 10.05
C VAL A 144 17.96 -15.76 10.70
N CYS A 145 16.95 -16.45 11.20
CA CYS A 145 15.85 -15.87 11.95
C CYS A 145 16.32 -15.40 13.33
N VAL A 146 16.01 -14.15 13.67
CA VAL A 146 16.33 -13.56 14.98
C VAL A 146 15.56 -14.21 16.13
N ASP A 147 14.38 -14.76 15.86
CA ASP A 147 13.53 -15.38 16.91
C ASP A 147 13.87 -16.84 17.20
N CYS A 148 14.27 -17.62 16.18
CA CYS A 148 14.45 -19.07 16.34
C CYS A 148 15.77 -19.63 15.79
N GLY A 149 16.63 -18.79 15.20
CA GLY A 149 17.90 -19.22 14.62
C GLY A 149 17.79 -19.99 13.29
N SER A 150 16.57 -20.21 12.77
CA SER A 150 16.37 -20.93 11.52
C SER A 150 16.92 -20.18 10.30
N TRP A 151 17.57 -20.91 9.40
CA TRP A 151 18.02 -20.41 8.09
C TRP A 151 16.93 -20.46 7.00
N ARG A 152 15.77 -21.06 7.30
CA ARG A 152 14.67 -21.27 6.34
C ARG A 152 13.82 -20.02 6.19
N LEU A 153 14.42 -18.95 5.69
CA LEU A 153 13.73 -17.70 5.38
C LEU A 153 13.17 -17.77 3.95
N ARG A 154 11.89 -17.44 3.76
CA ARG A 154 11.30 -17.34 2.43
C ARG A 154 10.46 -16.08 2.26
N GLU A 155 10.49 -15.56 1.05
CA GLU A 155 9.47 -14.65 0.54
C GLU A 155 8.15 -15.42 0.50
N ARG A 156 7.23 -15.05 1.39
CA ARG A 156 5.85 -15.48 1.32
C ARG A 156 5.05 -14.37 0.71
N GLY A 157 4.42 -14.62 -0.42
CA GLY A 157 3.56 -13.62 -1.03
C GLY A 157 2.15 -14.11 -1.22
N ILE A 158 1.24 -13.60 -0.42
CA ILE A 158 -0.19 -13.83 -0.62
C ILE A 158 -0.65 -12.87 -1.72
N GLY A 159 -0.54 -13.34 -2.95
CA GLY A 159 -1.02 -12.65 -4.14
C GLY A 159 -2.48 -12.94 -4.43
N ILE A 160 -3.13 -12.09 -5.22
CA ILE A 160 -4.51 -12.31 -5.64
C ILE A 160 -4.73 -13.69 -6.29
N GLN A 161 -3.77 -14.16 -7.11
CA GLN A 161 -3.85 -15.48 -7.74
C GLN A 161 -3.84 -16.62 -6.70
N GLN A 162 -2.99 -16.51 -5.66
CA GLN A 162 -2.96 -17.51 -4.61
C GLN A 162 -4.27 -17.52 -3.82
N VAL A 163 -4.87 -16.36 -3.56
CA VAL A 163 -6.19 -16.27 -2.93
C VAL A 163 -7.25 -16.96 -3.79
N TYR A 164 -7.24 -16.71 -5.09
CA TYR A 164 -8.16 -17.35 -6.04
C TYR A 164 -8.01 -18.88 -6.09
N ASP A 165 -6.78 -19.36 -6.27
CA ASP A 165 -6.50 -20.79 -6.39
C ASP A 165 -6.89 -21.54 -5.12
N GLU A 166 -6.54 -21.02 -3.95
CA GLU A 166 -6.88 -21.64 -2.66
C GLU A 166 -8.39 -21.56 -2.38
N TRP A 167 -9.05 -20.46 -2.72
CA TRP A 167 -10.50 -20.35 -2.56
C TRP A 167 -11.26 -21.33 -3.45
N THR A 168 -10.88 -21.41 -4.73
CA THR A 168 -11.53 -22.30 -5.70
C THR A 168 -11.36 -23.77 -5.33
N LYS A 169 -10.21 -24.15 -4.75
CA LYS A 169 -10.01 -25.49 -4.18
C LYS A 169 -10.93 -25.76 -2.98
N LEU A 170 -11.13 -24.77 -2.10
CA LEU A 170 -11.94 -24.91 -0.89
C LEU A 170 -13.46 -24.88 -1.16
N ARG A 171 -13.89 -24.13 -2.17
CA ARG A 171 -15.31 -23.89 -2.49
C ARG A 171 -15.53 -23.91 -4.02
N PRO A 172 -15.41 -25.07 -4.68
CA PRO A 172 -15.49 -25.17 -6.14
C PRO A 172 -16.84 -24.73 -6.73
N ASP A 173 -17.92 -24.84 -5.95
CA ASP A 173 -19.29 -24.53 -6.40
C ASP A 173 -19.69 -23.06 -6.18
N THR A 174 -18.83 -22.23 -5.59
CA THR A 174 -19.13 -20.82 -5.32
C THR A 174 -18.71 -19.95 -6.51
N PRO A 175 -19.58 -19.10 -7.07
CA PRO A 175 -19.19 -18.15 -8.11
C PRO A 175 -18.10 -17.19 -7.61
N VAL A 176 -17.03 -17.04 -8.39
CA VAL A 176 -15.90 -16.15 -8.08
C VAL A 176 -15.68 -15.15 -9.19
N THR A 177 -15.59 -13.87 -8.84
CA THR A 177 -15.21 -12.78 -9.75
C THR A 177 -13.83 -12.25 -9.36
N LEU A 178 -12.88 -12.24 -10.29
CA LEU A 178 -11.56 -11.63 -10.09
C LEU A 178 -11.54 -10.20 -10.63
N LEU A 179 -11.12 -9.25 -9.79
CA LEU A 179 -11.05 -7.83 -10.16
C LEU A 179 -9.68 -7.23 -9.80
N ASP A 180 -8.80 -7.22 -10.80
CA ASP A 180 -7.51 -6.55 -10.73
C ASP A 180 -7.16 -5.86 -12.05
N SER A 181 -5.92 -5.37 -12.17
CA SER A 181 -5.44 -4.67 -13.37
C SER A 181 -5.27 -5.58 -14.59
N GLU A 182 -5.29 -6.91 -14.44
CA GLU A 182 -5.24 -7.85 -15.57
C GLU A 182 -6.63 -8.18 -16.09
N THR A 183 -7.56 -8.44 -15.17
CA THR A 183 -8.95 -8.74 -15.55
C THR A 183 -9.71 -7.49 -16.00
N ALA A 184 -9.34 -6.31 -15.49
CA ALA A 184 -9.88 -5.02 -15.90
C ALA A 184 -8.76 -3.99 -16.16
N THR A 185 -8.43 -3.78 -17.42
CA THR A 185 -7.42 -2.79 -17.83
C THR A 185 -8.00 -1.37 -17.89
N THR A 186 -9.34 -1.23 -17.90
CA THR A 186 -10.03 0.06 -17.94
C THR A 186 -11.04 0.21 -16.80
N PRO A 187 -11.31 1.44 -16.33
CA PRO A 187 -12.36 1.69 -15.33
C PRO A 187 -13.74 1.18 -15.76
N LYS A 188 -14.03 1.22 -17.07
CA LYS A 188 -15.28 0.70 -17.63
C LYS A 188 -15.40 -0.81 -17.45
N GLN A 189 -14.34 -1.58 -17.71
CA GLN A 189 -14.34 -3.03 -17.49
C GLN A 189 -14.49 -3.37 -16.01
N ALA A 190 -13.81 -2.64 -15.12
CA ALA A 190 -13.92 -2.85 -13.69
C ALA A 190 -15.35 -2.60 -13.19
N ALA A 191 -16.00 -1.54 -13.68
CA ALA A 191 -17.42 -1.28 -13.40
C ALA A 191 -18.34 -2.39 -13.91
N THR A 192 -18.08 -2.94 -15.10
CA THR A 192 -18.85 -4.06 -15.65
C THR A 192 -18.73 -5.30 -14.76
N LEU A 193 -17.51 -5.73 -14.41
CA LEU A 193 -17.28 -6.90 -13.56
C LEU A 193 -17.92 -6.75 -12.17
N ALA A 194 -17.78 -5.56 -11.57
CA ALA A 194 -18.42 -5.27 -10.29
C ALA A 194 -19.96 -5.33 -10.39
N LYS A 195 -20.53 -4.81 -11.48
CA LYS A 195 -21.98 -4.90 -11.73
C LYS A 195 -22.42 -6.36 -11.88
N GLU A 196 -21.69 -7.16 -12.65
CA GLU A 196 -21.98 -8.58 -12.82
C GLU A 196 -21.96 -9.32 -11.47
N PHE A 197 -20.96 -9.05 -10.64
CA PHE A 197 -20.87 -9.58 -9.28
C PHE A 197 -22.13 -9.27 -8.45
N PHE A 198 -22.61 -8.02 -8.46
CA PHE A 198 -23.83 -7.65 -7.71
C PHE A 198 -25.14 -8.16 -8.34
N THR A 199 -25.14 -8.54 -9.63
CA THR A 199 -26.32 -9.16 -10.27
C THR A 199 -26.45 -10.65 -9.97
N GLN A 200 -25.36 -11.30 -9.55
CA GLN A 200 -25.40 -12.68 -9.10
C GLN A 200 -26.19 -12.78 -7.79
N ARG A 201 -26.78 -13.95 -7.53
CA ARG A 201 -27.55 -14.18 -6.30
C ARG A 201 -26.68 -14.19 -5.04
N SER A 202 -25.45 -14.67 -5.18
CA SER A 202 -24.46 -14.86 -4.12
C SER A 202 -23.13 -15.18 -4.79
N GLY A 203 -22.03 -14.79 -4.18
CA GLY A 203 -20.71 -15.05 -4.74
C GLY A 203 -19.60 -14.30 -4.02
N VAL A 204 -18.37 -14.53 -4.48
CA VAL A 204 -17.16 -13.94 -3.92
C VAL A 204 -16.47 -13.08 -4.97
N LEU A 205 -16.21 -11.81 -4.65
CA LEU A 205 -15.32 -10.97 -5.44
C LEU A 205 -13.95 -10.94 -4.78
N ILE A 206 -12.93 -11.39 -5.50
CA ILE A 206 -11.54 -11.29 -5.06
C ILE A 206 -10.91 -10.14 -5.84
N GLY A 207 -10.46 -9.10 -5.13
CA GLY A 207 -10.01 -7.87 -5.78
C GLY A 207 -8.86 -7.17 -5.08
N THR A 208 -8.18 -6.34 -5.88
CA THR A 208 -7.15 -5.42 -5.37
C THR A 208 -7.77 -4.05 -5.03
N GLN A 209 -6.94 -3.04 -4.79
CA GLN A 209 -7.40 -1.65 -4.62
C GLN A 209 -8.28 -1.16 -5.78
N LEU A 210 -8.11 -1.73 -6.98
CA LEU A 210 -8.90 -1.40 -8.17
C LEU A 210 -10.40 -1.70 -7.99
N ALA A 211 -10.77 -2.67 -7.13
CA ALA A 211 -12.15 -3.05 -6.88
C ALA A 211 -12.90 -2.04 -5.97
N LEU A 212 -12.19 -1.38 -5.05
CA LEU A 212 -12.78 -0.61 -3.95
C LEU A 212 -13.76 0.51 -4.39
N PRO A 213 -13.49 1.28 -5.46
CA PRO A 213 -14.42 2.31 -5.92
C PRO A 213 -15.75 1.75 -6.44
N PHE A 214 -15.76 0.48 -6.87
CA PHE A 214 -16.93 -0.18 -7.46
C PHE A 214 -17.72 -1.03 -6.47
N LEU A 215 -17.23 -1.17 -5.24
CA LEU A 215 -17.99 -1.80 -4.15
C LEU A 215 -19.12 -0.87 -3.70
N SER A 216 -20.35 -1.35 -3.75
CA SER A 216 -21.52 -0.68 -3.18
C SER A 216 -21.78 -1.16 -1.74
N ALA A 217 -22.67 -0.49 -1.00
CA ALA A 217 -23.05 -0.82 0.38
C ALA A 217 -23.88 -2.12 0.53
N GLY A 218 -23.55 -3.16 -0.25
CA GLY A 218 -24.28 -4.43 -0.34
C GLY A 218 -23.42 -5.67 -0.08
N VAL A 219 -22.15 -5.50 0.29
CA VAL A 219 -21.30 -6.64 0.63
C VAL A 219 -21.60 -7.10 2.05
N ALA A 220 -21.94 -8.37 2.25
CA ALA A 220 -22.24 -8.90 3.57
C ALA A 220 -20.98 -9.00 4.43
N VAL A 221 -19.91 -9.57 3.87
CA VAL A 221 -18.62 -9.78 4.55
C VAL A 221 -17.50 -9.29 3.67
N SER A 222 -16.61 -8.46 4.22
CA SER A 222 -15.35 -8.10 3.56
C SER A 222 -14.18 -8.60 4.38
N SER A 223 -13.13 -9.09 3.70
CA SER A 223 -11.93 -9.58 4.38
C SER A 223 -10.64 -9.11 3.73
N ILE A 224 -9.69 -8.65 4.55
CA ILE A 224 -8.29 -8.54 4.14
C ILE A 224 -7.63 -9.89 4.42
N ILE A 225 -7.33 -10.63 3.35
CA ILE A 225 -6.82 -12.00 3.47
C ILE A 225 -5.42 -12.03 4.11
N SER A 226 -4.61 -11.01 3.85
CA SER A 226 -3.33 -10.82 4.52
C SER A 226 -3.02 -9.35 4.69
N LEU A 227 -3.12 -8.88 5.93
CA LEU A 227 -2.72 -7.53 6.31
C LEU A 227 -1.22 -7.31 6.09
N ASP A 228 -0.41 -8.35 6.34
CA ASP A 228 1.03 -8.29 6.18
C ASP A 228 1.43 -8.04 4.73
N ALA A 229 0.72 -8.67 3.78
CA ALA A 229 0.87 -8.39 2.35
C ALA A 229 0.38 -6.98 1.97
N ALA A 230 -0.68 -6.49 2.60
CA ALA A 230 -1.18 -5.13 2.36
C ALA A 230 -0.18 -4.06 2.83
N ARG A 231 0.48 -4.27 3.98
CA ARG A 231 1.50 -3.36 4.53
C ARG A 231 2.85 -3.42 3.81
N SER A 232 3.16 -4.52 3.13
CA SER A 232 4.41 -4.66 2.38
C SER A 232 4.42 -3.92 1.04
N ILE A 233 3.30 -3.31 0.63
CA ILE A 233 3.24 -2.48 -0.57
C ILE A 233 4.22 -1.30 -0.41
N PRO A 234 5.21 -1.13 -1.33
CA PRO A 234 6.27 -0.14 -1.20
C PRO A 234 5.76 1.28 -1.49
N THR A 235 5.18 1.91 -0.48
CA THR A 235 4.82 3.32 -0.49
C THR A 235 5.10 3.94 0.88
N TRP A 236 5.57 5.18 0.85
CA TRP A 236 5.78 5.97 2.05
C TRP A 236 4.46 6.42 2.69
N ARG A 237 3.32 6.32 1.97
CA ARG A 237 1.95 6.52 2.48
C ARG A 237 1.26 5.21 2.88
N ALA A 238 2.02 4.20 3.30
CA ALA A 238 1.49 2.84 3.54
C ALA A 238 0.38 2.84 4.60
N ASP A 239 0.62 3.49 5.73
CA ASP A 239 -0.32 3.53 6.84
C ASP A 239 -1.58 4.35 6.50
N GLU A 240 -1.44 5.52 5.87
CA GLU A 240 -2.60 6.27 5.33
C GLU A 240 -3.42 5.44 4.33
N SER A 241 -2.76 4.76 3.40
CA SER A 241 -3.42 3.93 2.39
C SER A 241 -4.16 2.74 3.03
N LEU A 242 -3.56 2.12 4.04
CA LEU A 242 -4.17 1.02 4.78
C LEU A 242 -5.35 1.51 5.62
N PHE A 243 -5.22 2.64 6.31
CA PHE A 243 -6.29 3.21 7.10
C PHE A 243 -7.51 3.53 6.22
N ARG A 244 -7.28 4.18 5.07
CA ARG A 244 -8.33 4.43 4.06
C ARG A 244 -8.97 3.15 3.56
N LEU A 245 -8.18 2.11 3.27
CA LEU A 245 -8.70 0.79 2.89
C LEU A 245 -9.63 0.23 3.98
N LEU A 246 -9.20 0.19 5.24
CA LEU A 246 -9.98 -0.36 6.34
C LEU A 246 -11.31 0.38 6.51
N LEU A 247 -11.29 1.72 6.48
CA LEU A 247 -12.52 2.51 6.59
C LEU A 247 -13.44 2.31 5.38
N ARG A 248 -12.90 2.22 4.16
CA ARG A 248 -13.69 1.91 2.96
C ARG A 248 -14.35 0.53 3.04
N LEU A 249 -13.65 -0.47 3.57
CA LEU A 249 -14.25 -1.80 3.77
C LEU A 249 -15.41 -1.73 4.76
N ARG A 250 -15.26 -1.01 5.85
CA ARG A 250 -16.34 -0.81 6.84
C ARG A 250 -17.52 -0.05 6.28
N GLU A 251 -17.28 0.91 5.39
CA GLU A 251 -18.33 1.67 4.70
C GLU A 251 -19.15 0.79 3.74
N CYS A 252 -18.49 -0.06 2.95
CA CYS A 252 -19.17 -0.88 1.94
C CYS A 252 -19.73 -2.21 2.47
N THR A 253 -19.41 -2.57 3.73
CA THR A 253 -19.79 -3.85 4.33
C THR A 253 -20.94 -3.70 5.31
N ALA A 254 -21.92 -4.60 5.19
CA ALA A 254 -23.14 -4.57 5.99
C ALA A 254 -23.02 -5.34 7.32
N LYS A 255 -22.37 -6.52 7.34
CA LYS A 255 -22.34 -7.38 8.53
C LYS A 255 -21.02 -7.34 9.29
N GLU A 256 -19.91 -7.66 8.64
CA GLU A 256 -18.62 -7.73 9.34
C GLU A 256 -17.43 -7.60 8.40
N VAL A 257 -16.42 -6.85 8.87
CA VAL A 257 -15.11 -6.76 8.24
C VAL A 257 -14.13 -7.61 9.03
N ILE A 258 -13.41 -8.50 8.35
CA ILE A 258 -12.43 -9.40 8.98
C ILE A 258 -11.04 -9.07 8.45
N VAL A 259 -10.10 -8.82 9.34
CA VAL A 259 -8.70 -8.56 8.97
C VAL A 259 -7.85 -9.69 9.49
N GLN A 260 -7.24 -10.46 8.58
CA GLN A 260 -6.30 -11.51 8.96
C GLN A 260 -4.87 -10.96 8.98
N THR A 261 -4.15 -11.21 10.06
CA THR A 261 -2.74 -10.84 10.19
C THR A 261 -1.98 -11.92 10.92
N ARG A 262 -0.68 -12.03 10.67
CA ARG A 262 0.26 -12.83 11.46
C ARG A 262 1.05 -12.00 12.46
N SER A 263 0.71 -10.72 12.55
CA SER A 263 1.42 -9.76 13.38
C SER A 263 0.57 -9.30 14.53
N GLU A 264 1.23 -8.74 15.54
CA GLU A 264 0.53 -8.09 16.64
C GLU A 264 -0.24 -6.87 16.14
N SER A 265 -1.38 -6.61 16.78
CA SER A 265 -2.19 -5.44 16.46
C SER A 265 -1.48 -4.17 16.92
N ASP A 266 -1.47 -3.15 16.07
CA ASP A 266 -0.91 -1.83 16.35
C ASP A 266 -2.00 -0.75 16.51
N ASN A 267 -1.58 0.48 16.81
CA ASN A 267 -2.48 1.62 16.99
C ASN A 267 -3.33 1.90 15.75
N LEU A 268 -2.77 1.75 14.55
CA LEU A 268 -3.52 1.95 13.30
C LEU A 268 -4.76 1.07 13.24
N LEU A 269 -4.63 -0.23 13.57
CA LEU A 269 -5.76 -1.14 13.59
C LEU A 269 -6.78 -0.79 14.68
N ILE A 270 -6.32 -0.33 15.85
CA ILE A 270 -7.20 0.13 16.94
C ILE A 270 -8.02 1.34 16.49
N HIS A 271 -7.38 2.33 15.87
CA HIS A 271 -8.03 3.54 15.35
C HIS A 271 -9.05 3.18 14.27
N ALA A 272 -8.68 2.29 13.35
CA ALA A 272 -9.56 1.85 12.27
C ALA A 272 -10.78 1.09 12.80
N THR A 273 -10.60 0.25 13.82
CA THR A 273 -11.69 -0.48 14.49
C THR A 273 -12.66 0.48 15.19
N ARG A 274 -12.14 1.52 15.83
CA ARG A 274 -12.95 2.51 16.56
C ARG A 274 -13.55 3.61 15.68
N GLY A 275 -13.10 3.72 14.43
CA GLY A 275 -13.44 4.85 13.55
C GLY A 275 -12.84 6.17 14.04
N ALA A 276 -11.71 6.11 14.74
CA ALA A 276 -11.07 7.27 15.38
C ALA A 276 -10.11 7.98 14.41
N VAL A 277 -10.67 8.70 13.43
CA VAL A 277 -9.91 9.36 12.35
C VAL A 277 -8.93 10.41 12.88
N GLU A 278 -9.35 11.23 13.85
CA GLU A 278 -8.48 12.26 14.43
C GLU A 278 -7.25 11.66 15.13
N ARG A 279 -7.42 10.53 15.83
CA ARG A 279 -6.30 9.84 16.50
C ARG A 279 -5.32 9.23 15.50
N PHE A 280 -5.82 8.74 14.37
CA PHE A 280 -4.95 8.32 13.27
C PHE A 280 -4.11 9.49 12.75
N TYR A 281 -4.73 10.66 12.52
CA TYR A 281 -3.98 11.83 12.05
C TYR A 281 -2.95 12.34 13.07
N ASP A 282 -3.26 12.30 14.36
CA ASP A 282 -2.29 12.66 15.40
C ASP A 282 -1.00 11.81 15.29
N ASP A 283 -1.16 10.49 15.17
CA ASP A 283 -0.04 9.54 15.04
C ASP A 283 0.69 9.71 13.68
N GLU A 284 -0.04 9.78 12.57
CA GLU A 284 0.52 9.87 11.22
C GLU A 284 1.26 11.20 11.00
N ILE A 285 0.70 12.33 11.45
CA ILE A 285 1.34 13.65 11.33
C ILE A 285 2.63 13.67 12.14
N ALA A 286 2.63 13.14 13.37
CA ALA A 286 3.83 13.05 14.19
C ALA A 286 4.91 12.18 13.52
N LEU A 287 4.54 11.02 12.98
CA LEU A 287 5.46 10.14 12.25
C LEU A 287 6.06 10.84 11.02
N ARG A 288 5.24 11.51 10.21
CA ARG A 288 5.73 12.23 9.02
C ARG A 288 6.63 13.40 9.37
N GLN A 289 6.37 14.09 10.48
CA GLN A 289 7.25 15.16 10.96
C GLN A 289 8.62 14.60 11.36
N MET A 290 8.65 13.49 12.10
CA MET A 290 9.89 12.82 12.49
C MET A 290 10.69 12.33 11.28
N LEU A 291 10.02 11.77 10.27
CA LEU A 291 10.67 11.23 9.06
C LEU A 291 10.94 12.29 7.98
N GLN A 292 10.52 13.54 8.20
CA GLN A 292 10.58 14.63 7.21
C GLN A 292 9.87 14.22 5.89
N TYR A 293 8.66 13.69 6.00
CA TYR A 293 7.80 13.31 4.87
C TYR A 293 6.77 14.40 4.59
N PRO A 294 6.17 14.45 3.38
CA PRO A 294 5.14 15.43 3.09
C PRO A 294 3.97 15.34 4.08
N PRO A 295 3.52 16.46 4.66
CA PRO A 295 3.71 17.84 4.16
C PRO A 295 4.92 18.61 4.72
N PHE A 296 5.77 17.98 5.52
CA PHE A 296 6.95 18.64 6.14
C PHE A 296 8.18 18.69 5.22
N SER A 297 8.11 17.96 4.11
CA SER A 297 9.02 18.11 2.98
C SER A 297 8.24 17.98 1.67
N THR A 298 8.84 18.42 0.58
CA THR A 298 8.41 18.10 -0.78
C THR A 298 9.29 17.00 -1.34
N PHE A 299 8.65 15.95 -1.83
CA PHE A 299 9.34 14.87 -2.53
C PHE A 299 9.32 15.16 -4.03
N ILE A 300 10.48 15.07 -4.68
CA ILE A 300 10.58 15.19 -6.13
C ILE A 300 11.23 13.91 -6.65
N LEU A 301 10.45 13.12 -7.39
CA LEU A 301 10.91 11.89 -8.01
C LEU A 301 11.21 12.12 -9.48
N LEU A 302 12.43 11.78 -9.83
CA LEU A 302 12.92 11.72 -11.20
C LEU A 302 12.91 10.27 -11.64
N THR A 303 12.39 9.99 -12.82
CA THR A 303 12.37 8.65 -13.40
C THR A 303 12.87 8.68 -14.84
N TRP A 304 13.82 7.82 -15.16
CA TRP A 304 14.29 7.61 -16.52
C TRP A 304 14.45 6.11 -16.79
N VAL A 305 14.34 5.76 -18.07
CA VAL A 305 14.24 4.38 -18.53
C VAL A 305 15.19 4.19 -19.70
N GLY A 306 15.87 3.05 -19.74
CA GLY A 306 16.75 2.66 -20.83
C GLY A 306 17.06 1.17 -20.82
N THR A 307 18.01 0.76 -21.64
CA THR A 307 18.68 -0.54 -21.49
C THR A 307 19.61 -0.51 -20.28
N SER A 308 20.02 -1.69 -19.78
CA SER A 308 20.92 -1.78 -18.60
C SER A 308 22.21 -0.96 -18.75
N THR A 309 22.71 -0.80 -19.97
CA THR A 309 23.89 0.02 -20.29
C THR A 309 23.54 1.49 -20.43
N SER A 310 22.56 1.83 -21.27
CA SER A 310 22.22 3.24 -21.57
C SER A 310 21.65 3.99 -20.37
N VAL A 311 20.95 3.31 -19.44
CA VAL A 311 20.36 3.97 -18.26
C VAL A 311 21.42 4.61 -17.35
N VAL A 312 22.66 4.10 -17.38
CA VAL A 312 23.80 4.65 -16.63
C VAL A 312 24.38 5.88 -17.34
N GLU A 313 24.44 5.85 -18.67
CA GLU A 313 24.89 6.98 -19.48
C GLU A 313 23.91 8.16 -19.38
N LEU A 314 22.60 7.86 -19.42
CA LEU A 314 21.53 8.85 -19.25
C LEU A 314 21.52 9.48 -17.84
N GLU A 315 22.13 8.85 -16.83
CA GLU A 315 22.22 9.43 -15.49
C GLU A 315 23.25 10.55 -15.39
N GLN A 316 24.29 10.55 -16.22
CA GLN A 316 25.37 11.54 -16.14
C GLN A 316 24.91 13.00 -16.32
N PRO A 317 24.15 13.36 -17.38
CA PRO A 317 23.66 14.73 -17.53
C PRO A 317 22.71 15.14 -16.39
N ILE A 318 21.96 14.19 -15.80
CA ILE A 318 21.10 14.44 -14.64
C ILE A 318 21.94 14.80 -13.41
N LYS A 319 23.01 14.03 -13.14
CA LYS A 319 23.93 14.32 -12.04
C LYS A 319 24.57 15.70 -12.18
N VAL A 320 25.06 16.04 -13.37
CA VAL A 320 25.66 17.35 -13.63
C VAL A 320 24.65 18.47 -13.39
N ALA A 321 23.44 18.34 -13.94
CA ALA A 321 22.38 19.35 -13.77
C ALA A 321 21.98 19.56 -12.30
N LEU A 322 22.08 18.52 -11.46
CA LEU A 322 21.58 18.51 -10.08
C LEU A 322 22.69 18.45 -9.02
N THR A 323 23.94 18.78 -9.37
CA THR A 323 25.13 18.63 -8.50
C THR A 323 24.95 19.23 -7.10
N ASP A 324 24.25 20.36 -6.98
CA ASP A 324 24.05 21.07 -5.70
C ASP A 324 22.76 20.66 -4.96
N LEU A 325 22.05 19.64 -5.43
CA LEU A 325 20.83 19.15 -4.79
C LEU A 325 21.07 17.80 -4.10
N PRO A 326 20.41 17.54 -2.96
CA PRO A 326 20.54 16.28 -2.23
C PRO A 326 19.74 15.15 -2.93
N VAL A 327 20.23 14.69 -4.08
CA VAL A 327 19.57 13.65 -4.89
C VAL A 327 20.04 12.25 -4.47
N GLN A 328 19.09 11.38 -4.16
CA GLN A 328 19.35 9.96 -3.90
C GLN A 328 19.01 9.12 -5.14
N PHE A 329 20.03 8.53 -5.76
CA PHE A 329 19.89 7.68 -6.95
C PHE A 329 19.76 6.21 -6.57
N TYR A 330 18.79 5.50 -7.17
CA TYR A 330 18.57 4.06 -6.95
C TYR A 330 17.91 3.38 -8.15
N ASN A 331 18.01 2.05 -8.19
CA ASN A 331 17.37 1.24 -9.22
C ASN A 331 15.92 0.97 -8.87
N SER A 332 15.05 0.94 -9.88
CA SER A 332 13.68 0.45 -9.70
C SER A 332 13.69 -1.07 -9.50
N PRO A 333 12.91 -1.60 -8.53
CA PRO A 333 12.79 -3.04 -8.31
C PRO A 333 12.11 -3.78 -9.47
N ASN A 334 11.45 -3.07 -10.39
CA ASN A 334 10.80 -3.65 -11.58
C ASN A 334 11.70 -3.71 -12.82
N SER A 335 13.01 -3.45 -12.67
CA SER A 335 13.96 -3.54 -13.79
C SER A 335 14.07 -4.99 -14.28
N SER A 336 13.81 -5.22 -15.57
CA SER A 336 13.95 -6.53 -16.22
C SER A 336 15.19 -6.58 -17.11
N THR A 337 15.56 -7.77 -17.57
CA THR A 337 16.77 -8.02 -18.37
C THR A 337 16.89 -7.20 -19.66
N GLY A 338 15.79 -6.61 -20.15
CA GLY A 338 15.78 -5.73 -21.33
C GLY A 338 15.41 -4.26 -21.08
N LYS A 339 14.86 -3.93 -19.91
CA LYS A 339 14.39 -2.57 -19.58
C LYS A 339 14.76 -2.24 -18.15
N ALA A 340 15.74 -1.35 -18.00
CA ALA A 340 16.18 -0.83 -16.73
C ALA A 340 15.51 0.52 -16.46
N GLN A 341 15.04 0.70 -15.23
CA GLN A 341 14.46 1.95 -14.77
C GLN A 341 15.24 2.41 -13.55
N ARG A 342 15.59 3.69 -13.53
CA ARG A 342 16.28 4.33 -12.41
C ARG A 342 15.50 5.52 -11.89
N HIS A 343 15.73 5.81 -10.63
CA HIS A 343 15.08 6.87 -9.91
C HIS A 343 16.09 7.80 -9.26
N GLY A 344 15.74 9.07 -9.17
CA GLY A 344 16.41 10.09 -8.38
C GLY A 344 15.39 10.73 -7.46
N LEU A 345 15.52 10.58 -6.15
CA LEU A 345 14.63 11.21 -5.18
C LEU A 345 15.31 12.41 -4.54
N ILE A 346 14.66 13.56 -4.63
CA ILE A 346 15.03 14.78 -3.92
C ILE A 346 14.03 14.99 -2.80
N ARG A 347 14.53 15.26 -1.59
CA ARG A 347 13.70 15.63 -0.43
C ARG A 347 14.07 17.05 -0.03
N ILE A 348 13.12 17.96 -0.13
CA ILE A 348 13.32 19.38 0.18
C ILE A 348 12.46 19.71 1.41
N PRO A 349 13.03 20.10 2.56
CA PRO A 349 12.24 20.51 3.71
C PRO A 349 11.27 21.65 3.34
N SER A 350 10.02 21.59 3.81
CA SER A 350 8.99 22.57 3.43
C SER A 350 9.30 23.99 3.91
N ALA A 351 10.19 24.13 4.91
CA ALA A 351 10.68 25.42 5.39
C ALA A 351 11.74 26.06 4.46
N ASP A 352 12.37 25.30 3.56
CA ASP A 352 13.44 25.77 2.70
C ASP A 352 12.92 26.15 1.30
N THR A 353 12.24 27.29 1.22
CA THR A 353 11.68 27.82 -0.04
C THR A 353 12.76 28.17 -1.05
N THR A 354 13.95 28.58 -0.60
CA THR A 354 15.07 28.94 -1.47
C THR A 354 15.61 27.71 -2.21
N LEU A 355 15.82 26.60 -1.49
CA LEU A 355 16.22 25.33 -2.10
C LEU A 355 15.12 24.80 -3.03
N TYR A 356 13.85 24.96 -2.68
CA TYR A 356 12.73 24.59 -3.53
C TYR A 356 12.73 25.36 -4.86
N GLU A 357 12.88 26.68 -4.84
CA GLU A 357 12.93 27.51 -6.06
C GLU A 357 14.15 27.18 -6.91
N ALA A 358 15.32 27.01 -6.29
CA ALA A 358 16.54 26.60 -6.98
C ALA A 358 16.38 25.22 -7.65
N ALA A 359 15.74 24.27 -6.96
CA ALA A 359 15.43 22.97 -7.53
C ALA A 359 14.49 23.10 -8.74
N LEU A 360 13.40 23.87 -8.63
CA LEU A 360 12.47 24.07 -9.76
C LEU A 360 13.15 24.66 -11.00
N GLN A 361 14.07 25.61 -10.82
CA GLN A 361 14.83 26.17 -11.95
C GLN A 361 15.69 25.10 -12.64
N LYS A 362 16.39 24.27 -11.86
CA LYS A 362 17.21 23.18 -12.40
C LYS A 362 16.38 22.09 -13.08
N LEU A 363 15.25 21.73 -12.48
CA LEU A 363 14.33 20.71 -13.00
C LEU A 363 13.76 21.06 -14.38
N ARG A 364 13.55 22.36 -14.67
CA ARG A 364 13.09 22.83 -16.00
C ARG A 364 14.10 22.57 -17.12
N ASN A 365 15.38 22.47 -16.78
CA ASN A 365 16.46 22.25 -17.74
C ASN A 365 16.88 20.78 -17.83
N LEU A 366 16.17 19.87 -17.15
CA LEU A 366 16.45 18.46 -17.26
C LEU A 366 16.17 17.93 -18.67
N PRO A 367 16.89 16.88 -19.12
CA PRO A 367 16.61 16.26 -20.40
C PRO A 367 15.15 15.79 -20.52
N PRO A 368 14.55 15.86 -21.72
CA PRO A 368 13.12 15.59 -21.92
C PRO A 368 12.71 14.13 -21.66
N TYR A 369 13.68 13.20 -21.60
CA TYR A 369 13.43 11.80 -21.25
C TYR A 369 13.25 11.56 -19.75
N VAL A 370 13.48 12.57 -18.91
CA VAL A 370 13.32 12.47 -17.45
C VAL A 370 11.88 12.83 -17.09
N LYS A 371 11.14 11.87 -16.56
CA LYS A 371 9.84 12.12 -15.95
C LYS A 371 10.07 12.72 -14.56
N VAL A 372 9.45 13.88 -14.29
CA VAL A 372 9.51 14.57 -12.99
C VAL A 372 8.13 14.52 -12.34
N GLU A 373 8.08 14.03 -11.11
CA GLU A 373 6.86 13.97 -10.30
C GLU A 373 7.10 14.68 -8.96
N ILE A 374 6.28 15.68 -8.64
CA ILE A 374 6.30 16.38 -7.35
C ILE A 374 5.24 15.74 -6.45
N ASP A 375 5.62 15.43 -5.22
CA ASP A 375 4.88 14.69 -4.19
C ASP A 375 4.25 13.40 -4.72
N PRO A 376 5.06 12.49 -5.31
CA PRO A 376 4.56 11.29 -5.96
C PRO A 376 3.85 10.35 -4.98
N GLU A 377 2.87 9.58 -5.48
CA GLU A 377 2.17 8.54 -4.71
C GLU A 377 3.10 7.42 -4.23
N ARG A 378 4.15 7.15 -5.01
CA ARG A 378 5.14 6.10 -4.75
C ARG A 378 6.51 6.63 -5.10
N ILE A 379 7.50 6.22 -4.31
CA ILE A 379 8.91 6.53 -4.54
C ILE A 379 9.69 5.28 -4.96
N VAL A 380 9.03 4.13 -5.14
CA VAL A 380 9.66 2.86 -5.52
C VAL A 380 8.85 2.18 -6.62
#